data_AF-A0A533Q9N2-F1
#
_entry.id   AF-A0A533Q9N2-F1
#
_cell.length_a   1.000
_cell.length_b   1.000
_cell.length_c   1.000
_cell.angle_alpha   90.00
_cell.angle_beta   90.00
_cell.angle_gamma   90.00
#
_symmetry.space_group_name_H-M   'P 1'
#
loop_
_entity.id
_entity.type
_entity.pdbx_description
1 polymer ?
#
loop_
_entity_poly.entity_id
_entity_poly.type
_entity_poly.pdbx_seq_one_letter_code
_entity_poly.pdbx_strand_id
1 'polypeptide(L)'
;MEENKEAVKDNLKKMSVEIAEQYEQLGTAHAVMSARHLLPNKTDAIIVLNDDTPPVKPQTLKKLITINTETEADVTLLTACLDKPRGYGRISSFVEG
;
A
#
# COMPACT_ATOMS: atom_id res chain seq x y z
N MET A 1 12.72 9.25 16.79
CA MET A 1 12.19 8.08 16.05
C MET A 1 11.28 7.24 16.93
N GLU A 2 11.65 6.98 18.19
CA GLU A 2 10.79 6.23 19.14
C GLU A 2 9.46 6.93 19.46
N GLU A 3 9.47 8.26 19.68
CA GLU A 3 8.26 9.05 19.94
C GLU A 3 7.19 8.93 18.84
N ASN A 4 7.60 8.87 17.56
CA ASN A 4 6.64 8.77 16.45
C ASN A 4 5.96 7.40 16.42
N LYS A 5 6.68 6.31 16.75
CA LYS A 5 6.10 4.97 16.80
C LYS A 5 5.03 4.87 17.90
N GLU A 6 5.33 5.43 19.06
CA GLU A 6 4.47 5.35 20.23
C GLU A 6 3.20 6.21 20.06
N ALA A 7 3.34 7.39 19.43
CA ALA A 7 2.20 8.22 19.03
C ALA A 7 1.28 7.51 18.02
N VAL A 8 1.82 6.82 17.02
CA VAL A 8 1.01 6.05 16.06
C VAL A 8 0.28 4.91 16.78
N LYS A 9 0.97 4.15 17.63
CA LYS A 9 0.35 3.08 18.42
C LYS A 9 -0.78 3.62 19.29
N ASP A 10 -0.59 4.78 19.93
CA ASP A 10 -1.62 5.41 20.78
C ASP A 10 -2.87 5.85 20.01
N ASN A 11 -2.70 6.49 18.85
CA ASN A 11 -3.82 6.90 18.00
C ASN A 11 -4.63 5.72 17.46
N LEU A 12 -3.98 4.56 17.26
CA LEU A 12 -4.62 3.35 16.75
C LEU A 12 -5.26 2.48 17.85
N LYS A 13 -5.06 2.77 19.15
CA LYS A 13 -5.60 1.96 20.28
C LYS A 13 -7.11 1.75 20.23
N LYS A 14 -7.85 2.68 19.62
CA LYS A 14 -9.32 2.61 19.51
C LYS A 14 -9.80 1.96 18.21
N MET A 15 -8.89 1.57 17.33
CA MET A 15 -9.18 0.95 16.05
C MET A 15 -8.92 -0.55 16.13
N SER A 16 -9.72 -1.34 15.42
CA SER A 16 -9.49 -2.77 15.26
C SER A 16 -8.45 -2.99 14.16
N VAL A 17 -7.18 -2.76 14.49
CA VAL A 17 -6.03 -2.91 13.58
C VAL A 17 -4.92 -3.72 14.23
N GLU A 18 -4.21 -4.51 13.42
CA GLU A 18 -2.99 -5.18 13.85
C GLU A 18 -1.77 -4.36 13.45
N ILE A 19 -0.70 -4.41 14.25
CA ILE A 19 0.49 -3.58 14.08
C ILE A 19 1.70 -4.50 13.93
N ALA A 20 2.42 -4.36 12.81
CA ALA A 20 3.74 -4.95 12.62
C ALA A 20 4.82 -3.88 12.70
N GLU A 21 5.90 -4.17 13.41
CA GLU A 21 7.03 -3.25 13.55
C GLU A 21 8.12 -3.55 12.52
N GLN A 22 8.50 -2.53 11.75
CA GLN A 22 9.71 -2.55 10.94
C GLN A 22 10.88 -2.04 11.78
N TYR A 23 11.73 -2.95 12.28
CA TYR A 23 12.87 -2.60 13.12
C TYR A 23 13.93 -1.78 12.38
N GLU A 24 14.17 -2.09 11.10
CA GLU A 24 15.14 -1.40 10.24
C GLU A 24 14.46 -0.83 8.98
N GLN A 25 14.68 0.46 8.69
CA GLN A 25 14.07 1.17 7.56
C GLN A 25 14.80 0.86 6.23
N LEU A 26 14.65 -0.37 5.75
CA LEU A 26 15.25 -0.86 4.51
C LEU A 26 14.37 -0.62 3.26
N GLY A 27 13.32 0.20 3.38
CA GLY A 27 12.40 0.57 2.30
C GLY A 27 10.99 -0.03 2.41
N THR A 28 10.15 0.29 1.43
CA THR A 28 8.71 -0.03 1.41
C THR A 28 8.44 -1.52 1.30
N ALA A 29 9.21 -2.25 0.47
CA ALA A 29 9.10 -3.69 0.36
C ALA A 29 9.38 -4.39 1.71
N HIS A 30 10.41 -3.95 2.43
CA HIS A 30 10.75 -4.48 3.75
C HIS A 30 9.63 -4.19 4.78
N ALA A 31 8.97 -3.03 4.68
CA ALA A 31 7.84 -2.69 5.55
C ALA A 31 6.67 -3.66 5.33
N VAL A 32 6.33 -3.95 4.07
CA VAL A 32 5.29 -4.95 3.74
C VAL A 32 5.69 -6.35 4.23
N MET A 33 6.95 -6.74 4.07
CA MET A 33 7.46 -8.03 4.56
C MET A 33 7.37 -8.16 6.08
N SER A 34 7.59 -7.06 6.81
CA SER A 34 7.48 -7.05 8.28
C SER A 34 6.07 -7.42 8.74
N ALA A 35 5.04 -7.13 7.95
CA ALA A 35 3.65 -7.49 8.23
C ALA A 35 3.26 -8.92 7.82
N ARG A 36 4.14 -9.69 7.14
CA ARG A 36 3.81 -11.01 6.58
C ARG A 36 3.28 -12.00 7.62
N HIS A 37 3.79 -11.96 8.84
CA HIS A 37 3.41 -12.89 9.92
C HIS A 37 1.99 -12.66 10.47
N LEU A 38 1.39 -11.49 10.18
CA LEU A 38 0.02 -11.16 10.55
C LEU A 38 -1.00 -11.55 9.47
N LEU A 39 -0.53 -11.76 8.23
CA LEU A 39 -1.41 -12.09 7.12
C LEU A 39 -1.87 -13.55 7.20
N PRO A 40 -3.15 -13.85 6.90
CA PRO A 40 -3.63 -15.22 6.82
C PRO A 40 -2.88 -16.02 5.74
N ASN A 41 -2.76 -17.34 5.95
CA ASN A 41 -2.13 -18.23 4.97
C ASN A 41 -2.83 -18.21 3.59
N LYS A 42 -4.14 -17.97 3.56
CA LYS A 42 -4.92 -17.75 2.33
C LYS A 42 -5.40 -16.31 2.31
N THR A 43 -5.00 -15.56 1.29
CA THR A 43 -5.43 -14.19 1.06
C THR A 43 -5.65 -14.02 -0.43
N ASP A 44 -6.86 -13.64 -0.83
CA ASP A 44 -7.23 -13.51 -2.25
C ASP A 44 -6.60 -12.27 -2.88
N ALA A 45 -6.56 -11.16 -2.15
CA ALA A 45 -5.95 -9.91 -2.60
C ALA A 45 -5.38 -9.13 -1.41
N ILE A 46 -4.24 -8.48 -1.62
CA ILE A 46 -3.62 -7.56 -0.66
C ILE A 46 -3.59 -6.17 -1.28
N ILE A 47 -4.09 -5.18 -0.55
CA ILE A 47 -3.98 -3.77 -0.92
C ILE A 47 -2.91 -3.14 -0.06
N VAL A 48 -1.92 -2.52 -0.71
CA VAL A 48 -0.87 -1.75 -0.05
C VAL A 48 -1.14 -0.27 -0.29
N LEU A 49 -1.36 0.49 0.80
CA LEU A 49 -1.54 1.94 0.78
C LEU A 49 -0.44 2.60 1.60
N ASN A 50 -0.05 3.82 1.22
CA ASN A 50 0.83 4.68 2.00
C ASN A 50 0.05 5.86 2.57
N ASP A 51 0.54 6.42 3.67
CA ASP A 51 -0.10 7.55 4.38
C ASP A 51 0.22 8.91 3.73
N ASP A 52 1.30 8.98 2.94
CA ASP A 52 1.77 10.22 2.31
C ASP A 52 1.04 10.60 1.01
N THR A 53 0.00 9.86 0.61
CA THR A 53 -0.78 10.19 -0.60
C THR A 53 -2.08 10.92 -0.26
N PRO A 54 -2.58 11.79 -1.16
CA PRO A 54 -3.90 12.39 -1.01
C PRO A 54 -4.96 11.30 -0.75
N PRO A 55 -5.99 11.57 0.08
CA PRO A 55 -6.94 10.55 0.50
C PRO A 55 -7.55 9.82 -0.70
N VAL A 56 -7.25 8.52 -0.81
CA VAL A 56 -7.83 7.68 -1.85
C VAL A 56 -9.30 7.44 -1.52
N LYS A 57 -10.19 7.76 -2.46
CA LYS A 57 -11.63 7.58 -2.26
C LYS A 57 -11.98 6.09 -2.19
N PRO A 58 -12.96 5.67 -1.35
CA PRO A 58 -13.39 4.27 -1.28
C PRO A 58 -13.82 3.68 -2.64
N GLN A 59 -14.41 4.51 -3.50
CA GLN A 59 -14.82 4.11 -4.85
C GLN A 59 -13.62 3.75 -5.75
N THR A 60 -12.48 4.43 -5.56
CA THR A 60 -11.25 4.15 -6.30
C THR A 60 -10.68 2.79 -5.87
N LEU A 61 -10.66 2.50 -4.57
CA LEU A 61 -10.21 1.20 -4.05
C LEU A 61 -11.09 0.06 -4.56
N LYS A 62 -12.42 0.22 -4.54
CA LYS A 62 -13.35 -0.76 -5.10
C LYS A 62 -13.07 -1.05 -6.57
N LYS A 63 -12.88 -0.01 -7.39
CA LYS A 63 -12.53 -0.17 -8.81
C LYS A 63 -11.20 -0.88 -9.00
N LEU A 64 -10.19 -0.57 -8.18
CA LEU A 64 -8.88 -1.22 -8.24
C LEU A 64 -9.00 -2.73 -7.98
N ILE A 65 -9.75 -3.12 -6.96
CA ILE A 65 -10.01 -4.54 -6.62
C ILE A 65 -10.76 -5.22 -7.77
N THR A 66 -11.84 -4.60 -8.27
CA THR A 66 -12.62 -5.15 -9.38
C THR A 66 -11.75 -5.40 -10.61
N ILE A 67 -10.92 -4.43 -11.01
CA ILE A 67 -10.00 -4.59 -12.14
C ILE A 67 -9.03 -5.74 -11.89
N ASN A 68 -8.41 -5.81 -10.70
CA ASN A 68 -7.48 -6.88 -10.36
C ASN A 68 -8.13 -8.26 -10.47
N THR A 69 -9.32 -8.43 -9.90
CA THR A 69 -10.05 -9.70 -9.91
C THR A 69 -10.57 -10.08 -11.30
N GLU A 70 -11.16 -9.13 -12.05
CA GLU A 70 -11.73 -9.40 -13.38
C GLU A 70 -10.66 -9.71 -14.44
N THR A 71 -9.47 -9.13 -14.30
CA THR A 71 -8.35 -9.37 -15.22
C THR A 71 -7.44 -10.52 -14.79
N GLU A 72 -7.72 -11.13 -13.63
CA GLU A 72 -6.86 -12.15 -13.00
C GLU A 72 -5.38 -11.71 -12.92
N ALA A 73 -5.14 -10.41 -12.71
CA ALA A 73 -3.80 -9.84 -12.72
C ALA A 73 -3.05 -10.17 -11.42
N ASP A 74 -1.79 -10.60 -11.53
CA ASP A 74 -0.92 -10.82 -10.37
C ASP A 74 -0.71 -9.53 -9.55
N VAL A 75 -0.66 -8.38 -10.24
CA VAL A 75 -0.48 -7.05 -9.64
C VAL A 75 -1.30 -6.02 -10.41
N THR A 76 -1.99 -5.14 -9.67
CA THR A 76 -2.67 -3.96 -10.25
C THR A 76 -2.17 -2.70 -9.54
N LEU A 77 -1.72 -1.72 -10.32
CA LEU A 77 -1.16 -0.47 -9.82
C LEU A 77 -2.15 0.69 -10.01
N LEU A 78 -2.42 1.42 -8.93
CA LEU A 78 -3.13 2.70 -9.02
C LEU A 78 -2.13 3.77 -9.49
N THR A 79 -2.44 4.41 -10.62
CA THR A 79 -1.58 5.44 -11.23
C THR A 79 -2.33 6.75 -11.40
N ALA A 80 -1.59 7.84 -11.58
CA ALA A 80 -2.14 9.16 -11.84
C ALA A 80 -1.26 9.93 -12.84
N CYS A 81 -1.88 10.78 -13.65
CA CYS A 81 -1.17 11.74 -14.48
C CYS A 81 -0.99 13.04 -13.68
N LEU A 82 0.27 13.45 -13.49
CA LEU A 82 0.63 14.64 -12.72
C LEU A 82 1.45 15.58 -13.59
N ASP A 83 1.14 16.88 -13.55
CA ASP A 83 1.89 17.89 -14.30
C ASP A 83 3.34 18.02 -13.82
N LYS A 84 3.59 17.78 -12.53
CA LYS A 84 4.91 17.85 -11.89
C LYS A 84 5.22 16.55 -11.12
N PRO A 85 5.70 15.49 -11.79
CA PRO A 85 5.87 14.17 -11.17
C PRO A 85 7.17 14.02 -10.35
N ARG A 86 7.79 15.12 -9.90
CA ARG A 86 9.08 15.04 -9.17
C ARG A 86 8.85 14.38 -7.81
N GLY A 87 9.65 13.34 -7.51
CA GLY A 87 9.55 12.58 -6.25
C GLY A 87 8.67 11.33 -6.33
N TYR A 88 7.92 11.13 -7.42
CA TYR A 88 7.13 9.91 -7.65
C TYR A 88 7.87 8.91 -8.55
N GLY A 89 7.61 7.62 -8.32
CA GLY A 89 7.98 6.55 -9.27
C GLY A 89 7.26 6.75 -10.60
N ARG A 90 7.92 6.42 -11.72
CA ARG A 90 7.37 6.57 -13.06
C ARG A 90 7.03 5.21 -13.64
N ILE A 91 5.85 5.12 -14.24
CA ILE A 91 5.47 3.95 -15.03
C ILE A 91 6.00 4.15 -16.44
N SER A 92 6.84 3.23 -16.91
CA SER A 92 7.23 3.13 -18.31
C SER A 92 6.45 1.97 -18.92
N SER A 93 5.50 2.29 -19.78
CA SER A 93 4.81 1.30 -20.60
C SER A 93 5.46 1.26 -21.97
N PHE A 94 6.02 0.12 -22.34
CA PHE A 94 6.38 -0.15 -23.73
C PHE A 94 5.22 -0.91 -24.36
N VAL A 95 4.74 -0.46 -25.51
CA VAL A 95 3.74 -1.19 -26.29
C VAL A 95 4.49 -1.75 -27.49
N GLU A 96 4.75 -3.06 -27.49
CA GLU A 96 5.15 -3.74 -28.72
C GLU A 96 3.95 -3.77 -29.65
N GLY A 97 4.13 -3.22 -30.86
CA GLY A 97 3.12 -3.20 -31.92
C GLY A 97 3.15 -4.45 -32.77
#